data_AF-A0A966XZW5-F1
#
_entry.id   AF-A0A966XZW5-F1
#
_cell.length_a   1.000
_cell.length_b   1.000
_cell.length_c   1.000
_cell.angle_alpha   90.00
_cell.angle_beta   90.00
_cell.angle_gamma   90.00
#
_symmetry.space_group_name_H-M   'P 1'
#
loop_
_entity.id
_entity.type
_entity.pdbx_description
1 polymer ?
#
loop_
_entity_poly.entity_id
_entity_poly.type
_entity_poly.pdbx_seq_one_letter_code
_entity_poly.pdbx_strand_id
1 'polypeptide(L)'
;MKRRTVFGMASLLAILAGLGAAIEAAGDGLLPFSADETAAILRHGPWPQPWSHDPSNRASGNAEAIFLGERLFFDPRLSVNGKLSCGTCHEPERNWIDGEKRGLGLARVDRNT
;
A
#
# COMPACT_ATOMS: atom_id res chain seq x y z
N MET A 1 13.80 4.77 53.59
CA MET A 1 14.19 4.41 52.20
C MET A 1 12.98 3.91 51.38
N LYS A 2 12.05 4.78 50.95
CA LYS A 2 10.89 4.38 50.09
C LYS A 2 10.37 5.48 49.13
N ARG A 3 11.10 6.59 48.93
CA ARG A 3 10.61 7.75 48.16
C ARG A 3 11.18 7.87 46.73
N ARG A 4 12.02 6.91 46.29
CA ARG A 4 12.74 6.96 45.01
C ARG A 4 12.01 6.28 43.83
N THR A 5 11.06 5.37 44.09
CA THR A 5 10.39 4.59 43.05
C THR A 5 9.17 5.29 42.41
N VAL A 6 8.52 6.22 43.13
CA VAL A 6 7.29 6.89 42.64
C VAL A 6 7.59 7.94 41.56
N PHE A 7 8.75 8.62 41.64
CA PHE A 7 9.17 9.57 40.61
C PHE A 7 9.51 8.90 39.27
N GLY A 8 9.97 7.65 39.28
CA GLY A 8 10.29 6.91 38.04
C GLY A 8 9.05 6.52 37.24
N MET A 9 7.97 6.09 37.90
CA MET A 9 6.72 5.72 37.23
C MET A 9 5.96 6.93 36.66
N ALA A 10 5.95 8.06 37.39
CA ALA A 10 5.30 9.29 36.90
C ALA A 10 5.99 9.87 35.67
N SER A 11 7.33 9.83 35.63
CA SER A 11 8.10 10.25 34.46
C SER A 11 7.94 9.29 33.28
N LEU A 12 7.86 7.97 33.52
CA LEU A 12 7.63 6.98 32.47
C LEU A 12 6.21 7.10 31.87
N LEU A 13 5.20 7.37 32.70
CA LEU A 13 3.82 7.63 32.27
C LEU A 13 3.69 8.94 31.49
N ALA A 14 4.41 10.00 31.88
CA ALA A 14 4.45 11.25 31.14
C ALA A 14 5.13 11.11 29.77
N ILE A 15 6.19 10.29 29.68
CA ILE A 15 6.84 9.97 28.41
C ILE A 15 5.92 9.12 27.51
N LEU A 16 5.21 8.13 28.07
CA LEU A 16 4.24 7.32 27.33
C LEU A 16 3.03 8.15 26.83
N ALA A 17 2.53 9.09 27.63
CA ALA A 17 1.45 10.00 27.22
C ALA A 17 1.91 11.01 26.14
N GLY A 18 3.16 11.50 26.23
CA GLY A 18 3.76 12.34 25.20
C GLY A 18 4.02 11.60 23.89
N LEU A 19 4.33 10.30 23.94
CA LEU A 19 4.49 9.45 22.76
C LEU A 19 3.15 9.17 22.06
N GLY A 20 2.05 9.03 22.81
CA GLY A 20 0.70 8.83 22.26
C GLY A 20 0.21 10.02 21.44
N ALA A 21 0.39 11.24 21.97
CA ALA A 21 -0.04 12.47 21.29
C ALA A 21 0.74 12.76 19.99
N ALA A 22 1.97 12.26 19.86
CA ALA A 22 2.75 12.39 18.62
C ALA A 22 2.30 11.39 17.53
N ILE A 23 1.63 10.30 17.90
CA ILE A 23 1.12 9.29 16.96
C ILE A 23 -0.23 9.73 16.37
N GLU A 24 -1.03 10.51 17.10
CA GLU A 24 -2.33 11.00 16.62
C GLU A 24 -2.27 12.10 15.54
N ALA A 25 -1.09 12.71 15.32
CA ALA A 25 -0.89 13.69 14.25
C ALA A 25 -0.69 13.08 12.84
N ALA A 26 -0.70 11.74 12.72
CA ALA A 26 -0.65 11.03 11.44
C ALA A 26 -2.07 10.71 10.94
N GLY A 27 -2.93 11.73 10.84
CA GLY A 27 -4.34 11.55 10.47
C GLY A 27 -4.92 12.59 9.52
N ASP A 28 -4.20 13.70 9.25
CA ASP A 28 -4.56 14.60 8.16
C ASP A 28 -3.80 14.15 6.91
N GLY A 29 -4.54 13.98 5.81
CA GLY A 29 -4.04 13.41 4.57
C GLY A 29 -2.67 13.97 4.15
N LEU A 30 -1.87 13.13 3.50
CA LEU A 30 -0.51 13.44 3.03
C LEU A 30 -0.39 14.75 2.22
N LEU A 31 -1.53 15.31 1.78
CA LEU A 31 -1.66 16.57 1.07
C LEU A 31 -2.82 17.38 1.66
N PRO A 32 -2.66 18.70 1.84
CA PRO A 32 -3.68 19.57 2.44
C PRO A 32 -4.75 19.95 1.40
N PHE A 33 -5.58 19.01 1.00
CA PHE A 33 -6.72 19.30 0.11
C PHE A 33 -7.80 20.07 0.86
N SER A 34 -8.34 21.13 0.24
CA SER A 34 -9.53 21.81 0.72
C SER A 34 -10.75 20.87 0.71
N ALA A 35 -11.82 21.25 1.41
CA ALA A 35 -13.07 20.50 1.41
C ALA A 35 -13.65 20.38 -0.02
N ASP A 36 -13.52 21.43 -0.83
CA ASP A 36 -14.00 21.45 -2.21
C ASP A 36 -13.17 20.55 -3.12
N GLU A 37 -11.84 20.52 -2.94
CA GLU A 37 -10.94 19.61 -3.67
C GLU A 37 -11.18 18.16 -3.28
N THR A 38 -11.35 17.87 -1.98
CA THR A 38 -11.70 16.54 -1.50
C THR A 38 -13.02 16.09 -2.09
N ALA A 39 -14.04 16.95 -2.08
CA ALA A 39 -15.32 16.67 -2.72
C ALA A 39 -15.16 16.45 -4.24
N ALA A 40 -14.28 17.19 -4.90
CA ALA A 40 -13.99 17.00 -6.32
C ALA A 40 -13.33 15.66 -6.63
N ILE A 41 -12.34 15.26 -5.84
CA ILE A 41 -11.67 13.96 -5.95
C ILE A 41 -12.68 12.83 -5.74
N LEU A 42 -13.51 12.91 -4.70
CA LEU A 42 -14.48 11.87 -4.37
C LEU A 42 -15.63 11.74 -5.39
N ARG A 43 -15.88 12.75 -6.24
CA ARG A 43 -16.84 12.61 -7.36
C ARG A 43 -16.40 11.59 -8.41
N HIS A 44 -15.12 11.23 -8.46
CA HIS A 44 -14.62 10.23 -9.40
C HIS A 44 -14.94 8.78 -9.00
N GLY A 45 -15.67 8.57 -7.91
CA GLY A 45 -16.41 7.32 -7.71
C GLY A 45 -16.83 7.09 -6.26
N PRO A 46 -17.73 6.13 -6.01
CA PRO A 46 -17.55 5.29 -4.84
C PRO A 46 -16.33 4.40 -5.07
N TRP A 47 -15.27 4.59 -4.26
CA TRP A 47 -14.09 3.73 -4.22
C TRP A 47 -14.04 3.00 -2.87
N PRO A 48 -13.81 1.68 -2.84
CA PRO A 48 -13.70 0.78 -3.99
C PRO A 48 -15.05 0.54 -4.67
N GLN A 49 -15.01 0.30 -5.98
CA GLN A 49 -16.20 -0.12 -6.73
C GLN A 49 -16.70 -1.47 -6.20
N PRO A 50 -18.02 -1.70 -6.14
CA PRO A 50 -18.55 -3.04 -5.91
C PRO A 50 -17.99 -4.01 -6.95
N TRP A 51 -17.67 -5.23 -6.51
CA TRP A 51 -17.22 -6.25 -7.44
C TRP A 51 -18.32 -6.59 -8.45
N SER A 52 -17.94 -6.71 -9.71
CA SER A 52 -18.80 -7.20 -10.79
C SER A 52 -17.99 -8.05 -11.76
N HIS A 53 -18.66 -8.95 -12.48
CA HIS A 53 -18.02 -9.70 -13.56
C HIS A 53 -17.60 -8.74 -14.68
N ASP A 54 -16.35 -8.85 -15.11
CA ASP A 54 -15.82 -8.13 -16.26
C ASP A 54 -16.27 -8.82 -17.55
N PRO A 55 -17.14 -8.18 -18.36
CA PRO A 55 -17.68 -8.78 -19.57
C PRO A 55 -16.61 -8.98 -20.66
N SER A 56 -15.47 -8.29 -20.58
CA SER A 56 -14.35 -8.46 -21.52
C SER A 56 -13.43 -9.63 -21.17
N ASN A 57 -13.52 -10.14 -19.93
CA ASN A 57 -12.73 -11.24 -19.43
C ASN A 57 -13.59 -12.51 -19.28
N ARG A 58 -13.45 -13.43 -20.23
CA ARG A 58 -14.13 -14.75 -20.23
C ARG A 58 -13.92 -15.59 -18.96
N ALA A 59 -12.86 -15.32 -18.19
CA ALA A 59 -12.53 -16.03 -16.96
C ALA A 59 -12.90 -15.23 -15.69
N SER A 60 -13.55 -14.07 -15.84
CA SER A 60 -13.92 -13.21 -14.71
C SER A 60 -14.77 -13.98 -13.69
N GLY A 61 -14.39 -13.91 -12.41
CA GLY A 61 -15.05 -14.58 -11.30
C GLY A 61 -14.83 -16.10 -11.21
N ASN A 62 -14.07 -16.72 -12.11
CA ASN A 62 -13.69 -18.12 -11.98
C ASN A 62 -12.55 -18.27 -10.95
N ALA A 63 -12.80 -19.01 -9.87
CA ALA A 63 -11.86 -19.19 -8.77
C ALA A 63 -10.54 -19.88 -9.17
N GLU A 64 -10.59 -20.88 -10.06
CA GLU A 64 -9.40 -21.59 -10.54
C GLU A 64 -8.52 -20.67 -11.40
N ALA A 65 -9.16 -19.83 -12.22
CA ALA A 65 -8.46 -18.84 -13.03
C ALA A 65 -7.80 -17.76 -12.15
N ILE A 66 -8.48 -17.31 -11.09
CA ILE A 66 -7.91 -16.37 -10.10
C ILE A 66 -6.67 -16.99 -9.44
N PHE A 67 -6.78 -18.22 -8.92
CA PHE A 67 -5.67 -18.90 -8.28
C PHE A 67 -4.48 -19.13 -9.22
N LEU A 68 -4.75 -19.53 -10.47
CA LEU A 68 -3.69 -19.66 -11.47
C LEU A 68 -3.06 -18.29 -11.78
N GLY A 69 -3.86 -17.24 -11.93
CA GLY A 69 -3.39 -15.88 -12.19
C GLY A 69 -2.48 -15.36 -11.09
N GLU A 70 -2.85 -15.55 -9.82
CA GLU A 70 -2.00 -15.22 -8.67
C GLU A 70 -0.65 -15.92 -8.75
N ARG A 71 -0.65 -17.24 -9.01
CA ARG A 71 0.61 -17.99 -9.15
C ARG A 71 1.48 -17.46 -10.29
N LEU A 72 0.89 -17.15 -11.44
CA LEU A 72 1.61 -16.63 -12.60
C LEU A 72 2.16 -15.22 -12.33
N PHE A 73 1.44 -14.37 -11.60
CA PHE A 73 1.85 -13.02 -11.26
C PHE A 73 3.21 -12.99 -10.54
N PHE A 74 3.46 -14.00 -9.70
CA PHE A 74 4.70 -14.15 -8.95
C PHE A 74 5.71 -15.12 -9.58
N ASP A 75 5.43 -15.67 -10.76
CA ASP A 75 6.29 -16.66 -11.41
C ASP A 75 7.37 -16.01 -12.29
N PRO A 76 8.67 -16.11 -11.94
CA PRO A 76 9.73 -15.48 -12.71
C PRO A 76 10.00 -16.18 -14.05
N ARG A 77 9.50 -17.41 -14.25
CA ARG A 77 9.69 -18.18 -15.49
C ARG A 77 9.02 -17.54 -16.71
N LEU A 78 8.12 -16.58 -16.50
CA LEU A 78 7.50 -15.80 -17.56
C LEU A 78 8.45 -14.73 -18.15
N SER A 79 9.53 -14.38 -17.45
CA SER A 79 10.56 -13.49 -18.01
C SER A 79 11.57 -14.25 -18.87
N VAL A 80 12.07 -13.60 -19.91
CA VAL A 80 13.04 -14.20 -20.87
C VAL A 80 14.31 -14.72 -20.20
N ASN A 81 14.72 -14.14 -19.06
CA ASN A 81 15.92 -14.54 -18.31
C ASN A 81 15.61 -15.30 -17.02
N GLY A 82 14.32 -15.57 -16.72
CA GLY A 82 13.90 -16.29 -15.52
C GLY A 82 14.14 -15.54 -14.20
N LYS A 83 14.32 -14.21 -14.22
CA LYS A 83 14.67 -13.41 -13.03
C LYS A 83 13.60 -12.42 -12.58
N LEU A 84 12.59 -12.15 -13.40
CA LEU A 84 11.56 -11.14 -13.14
C LEU A 84 10.16 -11.76 -13.21
N SER A 85 9.29 -11.38 -12.29
CA SER A 85 7.84 -11.63 -12.35
C SER A 85 7.09 -10.29 -12.33
N CYS A 86 5.76 -10.31 -12.45
CA CYS A 86 4.96 -9.10 -12.30
C CYS A 86 5.14 -8.51 -10.90
N GLY A 87 5.19 -9.38 -9.89
CA GLY A 87 5.44 -9.00 -8.49
C GLY A 87 6.83 -8.44 -8.20
N THR A 88 7.79 -8.51 -9.14
CA THR A 88 9.09 -7.84 -8.96
C THR A 88 8.98 -6.32 -8.99
N CYS A 89 8.06 -5.77 -9.78
CA CYS A 89 7.85 -4.32 -9.83
C CYS A 89 6.51 -3.91 -9.20
N HIS A 90 5.54 -4.82 -9.10
CA HIS A 90 4.25 -4.59 -8.45
C HIS A 90 4.18 -5.28 -7.08
N GLU A 91 4.90 -4.73 -6.09
CA GLU A 91 5.07 -5.34 -4.76
C GLU A 91 3.84 -5.12 -3.86
N PRO A 92 3.14 -6.18 -3.39
CA PRO A 92 1.94 -6.03 -2.54
C PRO A 92 2.18 -5.22 -1.28
N GLU A 93 3.32 -5.42 -0.62
CA GLU A 93 3.71 -4.75 0.63
C GLU A 93 3.95 -3.25 0.45
N ARG A 94 4.09 -2.80 -0.79
CA ARG A 94 4.33 -1.41 -1.17
C ARG A 94 3.16 -0.82 -1.95
N ASN A 95 1.97 -1.39 -1.86
CA ASN A 95 0.79 -1.00 -2.63
C ASN A 95 0.98 -1.15 -4.15
N TRP A 96 1.61 -2.25 -4.56
CA TRP A 96 1.78 -2.66 -5.95
C TRP A 96 2.70 -1.77 -6.79
N ILE A 97 3.72 -1.15 -6.16
CA ILE A 97 4.76 -0.34 -6.80
C ILE A 97 6.17 -0.75 -6.34
N ASP A 98 7.19 -0.41 -7.15
CA ASP A 98 8.61 -0.64 -6.89
C ASP A 98 9.30 0.54 -6.18
N GLY A 99 8.58 1.66 -6.02
CA GLY A 99 9.07 2.94 -5.49
C GLY A 99 10.31 3.50 -6.18
N GLU A 100 10.60 3.07 -7.40
CA GLU A 100 11.63 3.63 -8.26
C GLU A 100 11.07 4.81 -9.04
N LYS A 101 11.91 5.82 -9.34
CA LYS A 101 11.45 6.97 -10.17
C LYS A 101 11.01 6.55 -11.57
N ARG A 102 11.57 5.45 -12.07
CA ARG A 102 11.30 4.85 -13.38
C ARG A 102 11.45 3.34 -13.24
N GLY A 103 10.54 2.59 -13.86
CA GLY A 103 10.55 1.14 -13.81
C GLY A 103 11.87 0.56 -14.32
N LEU A 104 12.31 -0.51 -13.65
CA LEU A 104 13.51 -1.27 -14.00
C LEU A 104 13.13 -2.73 -14.25
N GLY A 105 12.76 -3.04 -15.49
CA GLY A 105 12.57 -4.42 -15.94
C GLY A 105 13.90 -5.05 -16.39
N LEU A 106 13.91 -5.66 -17.57
CA LEU A 106 15.17 -6.08 -18.22
C LEU A 106 16.09 -4.89 -18.54
N ALA A 107 15.49 -3.71 -18.73
CA ALA A 107 16.15 -2.42 -18.87
C ALA A 107 15.28 -1.34 -18.22
N ARG A 108 15.85 -0.16 -18.02
CA ARG A 108 15.12 1.00 -17.51
C ARG A 108 14.12 1.50 -18.56
N VAL A 109 12.89 1.77 -18.15
CA VAL A 109 11.85 2.37 -18.98
C VAL A 109 11.66 3.85 -18.65
N ASP A 110 10.86 4.57 -19.43
CA ASP A 110 10.67 6.02 -19.27
C ASP A 110 9.53 6.41 -18.32
N ARG A 111 8.79 5.44 -17.78
CA ARG A 111 7.65 5.66 -16.89
C ARG A 111 7.89 5.00 -15.55
N ASN A 112 7.27 5.55 -14.51
CA ASN A 112 7.15 4.90 -13.21
C ASN A 112 6.16 3.73 -13.31
N THR A 113 6.42 2.69 -12.51
CA THR A 113 5.61 1.47 -12.42
C THR A 113 4.34 1.75 -11.64
#